data_AF-A0A498FDE8-F1
#
_entry.id   AF-A0A498FDE8-F1
#
_cell.length_a   1.000
_cell.length_b   1.000
_cell.length_c   1.000
_cell.angle_alpha   90.00
_cell.angle_beta   90.00
_cell.angle_gamma   90.00
#
_symmetry.space_group_name_H-M   'P 1'
#
loop_
_entity.id
_entity.type
_entity.pdbx_description
1 polymer ?
#
loop_
_entity_poly.entity_id
_entity_poly.type
_entity_poly.pdbx_seq_one_letter_code
_entity_poly.pdbx_strand_id
1 'polypeptide(L)'
;SGWGDYAITAVRYNNDDTRIKQVKRKEVEPDVLTNTKTVDRSAVVAGIESGDNYTTAIWNEDSENWSLGDEIHVLEVNGEKFIRTDQSNTEEDNLGGLPTF
;
A
#
# COMPACT_ATOMS: atom_id res chain seq x y z
N SER A 1 -16.54 3.00 2.92
CA SER A 1 -15.08 3.03 2.76
C SER A 1 -14.76 3.89 1.56
N GLY A 2 -13.76 4.78 1.68
CA GLY A 2 -13.30 5.64 0.60
C GLY A 2 -11.79 5.45 0.41
N TRP A 3 -11.12 6.45 -0.14
CA TRP A 3 -9.68 6.41 -0.41
C TRP A 3 -8.78 6.31 0.84
N GLY A 4 -9.30 6.61 2.02
CA GLY A 4 -8.50 6.67 3.26
C GLY A 4 -7.66 7.94 3.32
N ASP A 5 -6.53 7.87 4.02
CA ASP A 5 -5.59 8.99 4.20
C ASP A 5 -4.44 8.90 3.18
N TYR A 6 -4.09 7.67 2.77
CA TYR A 6 -3.00 7.42 1.83
C TYR A 6 -3.32 6.30 0.84
N ALA A 7 -2.79 6.44 -0.38
CA ALA A 7 -2.90 5.45 -1.44
C ALA A 7 -1.53 4.92 -1.87
N ILE A 8 -1.33 3.61 -1.88
CA ILE A 8 -0.13 2.95 -2.40
C ILE A 8 -0.35 2.59 -3.88
N THR A 9 0.56 3.06 -4.73
CA THR A 9 0.43 2.99 -6.20
C THR A 9 1.46 2.11 -6.88
N ALA A 10 2.56 1.80 -6.20
CA ALA A 10 3.60 0.91 -6.69
C ALA A 10 4.43 0.38 -5.53
N VAL A 11 5.06 -0.78 -5.72
CA VAL A 11 5.88 -1.45 -4.72
C VAL A 11 7.30 -1.68 -5.24
N ARG A 12 8.28 -1.75 -4.35
CA ARG A 12 9.63 -2.18 -4.67
C ARG A 12 10.04 -3.23 -3.67
N TYR A 13 10.40 -4.40 -4.17
CA TYR A 13 10.83 -5.50 -3.34
C TYR A 13 12.32 -5.38 -2.96
N ASN A 14 12.73 -6.18 -1.98
CA ASN A 14 14.14 -6.44 -1.70
C ASN A 14 14.80 -7.19 -2.87
N ASN A 15 16.12 -7.35 -2.84
CA ASN A 15 16.86 -7.97 -3.95
C ASN A 15 16.45 -9.42 -4.25
N ASP A 16 15.81 -10.08 -3.29
CA ASP A 16 15.39 -11.48 -3.39
C ASP A 16 13.89 -11.58 -3.78
N ASP A 17 13.22 -10.47 -4.05
CA ASP A 17 11.78 -10.37 -4.36
C ASP A 17 10.84 -11.04 -3.33
N THR A 18 11.31 -11.24 -2.10
CA THR A 18 10.57 -11.91 -1.02
C THR A 18 9.77 -10.95 -0.15
N ARG A 19 10.16 -9.67 -0.08
CA ARG A 19 9.52 -8.67 0.80
C ARG A 19 9.48 -7.29 0.17
N ILE A 20 8.40 -6.54 0.45
CA ILE A 20 8.33 -5.14 0.05
C ILE A 20 9.35 -4.36 0.89
N LYS A 21 10.23 -3.63 0.21
CA LYS A 21 11.18 -2.72 0.86
C LYS A 21 10.58 -1.33 0.98
N GLN A 22 10.06 -0.81 -0.13
CA GLN A 22 9.56 0.55 -0.25
C GLN A 22 8.32 0.60 -1.13
N VAL A 23 7.52 1.64 -0.97
CA VAL A 23 6.30 1.86 -1.75
C VAL A 23 6.25 3.28 -2.29
N LYS A 24 5.59 3.48 -3.43
CA LYS A 24 5.11 4.81 -3.85
C LYS A 24 3.76 5.06 -3.19
N ARG A 25 3.74 6.00 -2.25
CA ARG A 25 2.56 6.46 -1.53
C ARG A 25 2.14 7.84 -2.04
N LYS A 26 0.85 8.06 -2.16
CA LYS A 26 0.22 9.36 -2.39
C LYS A 26 -0.64 9.75 -1.20
N GLU A 27 -0.77 11.04 -0.96
CA GLU A 27 -1.71 11.61 0.00
C GLU A 27 -3.10 11.69 -0.65
N VAL A 28 -4.13 11.34 0.11
CA VAL A 28 -5.52 11.46 -0.33
C VAL A 28 -6.06 12.80 0.11
N GLU A 29 -6.46 13.62 -0.86
CA GLU A 29 -7.21 14.85 -0.66
C GLU A 29 -8.61 14.67 -1.26
N PRO A 30 -9.58 15.56 -0.97
CA PRO A 30 -10.89 15.49 -1.60
C PRO A 30 -10.77 15.39 -3.13
N ASP A 31 -11.25 14.27 -3.67
CA ASP A 31 -11.31 13.93 -5.09
C ASP A 31 -9.96 13.78 -5.83
N VAL A 32 -8.80 13.79 -5.15
CA VAL A 32 -7.49 13.70 -5.83
C VAL A 32 -6.40 13.04 -5.00
N LEU A 33 -5.53 12.29 -5.68
CA LEU A 33 -4.30 11.75 -5.10
C LEU A 33 -3.09 12.64 -5.40
N THR A 34 -2.47 13.16 -4.36
CA THR A 34 -1.39 14.15 -4.47
C THR A 34 -0.07 13.62 -3.86
N ASN A 35 0.96 14.46 -3.85
CA ASN A 35 2.20 14.27 -3.09
C ASN A 35 2.83 12.87 -3.15
N THR A 36 3.23 12.42 -4.35
CA THR A 36 3.90 11.13 -4.50
C THR A 36 5.22 11.12 -3.71
N LYS A 37 5.33 10.19 -2.75
CA LYS A 37 6.54 9.93 -1.98
C LYS A 37 6.92 8.47 -2.08
N THR A 38 8.23 8.21 -2.10
CA THR A 38 8.74 6.87 -1.84
C THR A 38 8.97 6.74 -0.34
N VAL A 39 8.31 5.78 0.30
CA VAL A 39 8.44 5.55 1.75
C VAL A 39 8.79 4.09 2.02
N ASP A 40 9.48 3.85 3.13
CA ASP A 40 9.80 2.49 3.56
C ASP A 40 8.55 1.76 4.02
N ARG A 41 8.52 0.44 3.85
CA ARG A 41 7.45 -0.43 4.35
C ARG A 41 7.17 -0.21 5.84
N SER A 42 8.21 -0.02 6.65
CA SER A 42 8.08 0.23 8.09
C SER A 42 7.29 1.50 8.41
N ALA A 43 7.36 2.53 7.55
CA ALA A 43 6.57 3.74 7.72
C ALA A 43 5.09 3.50 7.44
N VAL A 44 4.76 2.62 6.49
CA VAL A 44 3.37 2.20 6.22
C VAL A 44 2.80 1.46 7.43
N VAL A 45 3.55 0.48 7.96
CA VAL A 45 3.16 -0.27 9.17
C VAL A 45 2.90 0.70 10.33
N ALA A 46 3.85 1.59 10.61
CA ALA A 46 3.70 2.56 11.71
C ALA A 46 2.50 3.50 11.51
N GLY A 47 2.24 3.93 10.27
CA GLY A 47 1.07 4.76 9.93
C GLY A 47 -0.25 4.06 10.26
N ILE A 48 -0.41 2.83 9.76
CA ILE A 48 -1.62 2.01 10.01
C ILE A 48 -1.82 1.80 11.52
N GLU A 49 -0.75 1.48 12.26
CA GLU A 49 -0.83 1.28 13.71
C GLU A 49 -1.13 2.57 14.49
N SER A 50 -0.81 3.73 13.92
CA SER A 50 -1.17 5.03 14.48
C SER A 50 -2.59 5.48 14.11
N GLY A 51 -3.29 4.73 13.26
CA GLY A 51 -4.68 4.96 12.87
C GLY A 51 -4.89 5.55 11.48
N ASP A 52 -3.82 5.71 10.68
CA ASP A 52 -3.94 6.13 9.28
C ASP A 52 -4.57 5.01 8.43
N ASN A 53 -5.48 5.37 7.53
CA ASN A 53 -6.11 4.43 6.61
C ASN A 53 -5.34 4.40 5.29
N TYR A 54 -4.89 3.22 4.88
CA TYR A 54 -4.17 3.02 3.63
C TYR A 54 -5.02 2.21 2.66
N THR A 55 -5.01 2.59 1.39
CA THR A 55 -5.61 1.83 0.28
C THR A 55 -4.59 1.60 -0.83
N THR A 56 -4.84 0.66 -1.72
CA THR A 56 -4.11 0.56 -3.00
C THR A 56 -4.79 1.41 -4.07
N ALA A 57 -4.04 1.76 -5.12
CA ALA A 57 -4.55 2.55 -6.23
C ALA A 57 -3.80 2.24 -7.52
N ILE A 58 -4.53 2.08 -8.63
CA ILE A 58 -3.94 1.78 -9.95
C ILE A 58 -4.28 2.91 -10.91
N TRP A 59 -3.29 3.37 -11.67
CA TRP A 59 -3.51 4.33 -12.74
C TRP A 59 -4.19 3.63 -13.92
N ASN A 60 -5.34 4.15 -14.33
CA ASN A 60 -6.08 3.67 -15.47
C ASN A 60 -5.80 4.60 -16.66
N GLU A 61 -5.00 4.12 -17.60
CA GLU A 61 -4.58 4.89 -18.79
C GLU A 61 -5.76 5.30 -19.69
N ASP A 62 -6.80 4.47 -19.79
CA ASP A 62 -7.96 4.76 -20.66
C ASP A 62 -8.81 5.92 -20.12
N SER A 63 -8.93 6.01 -18.80
CA SER A 63 -9.72 7.05 -18.12
C SER A 63 -8.88 8.24 -17.63
N GLU A 64 -7.56 8.18 -17.82
CA GLU A 64 -6.57 9.11 -17.28
C GLU A 64 -6.82 9.43 -15.78
N ASN A 65 -7.15 8.41 -14.99
CA ASN A 65 -7.50 8.59 -13.58
C ASN A 65 -7.06 7.42 -12.69
N TRP A 66 -6.97 7.67 -11.38
CA TRP A 66 -6.70 6.64 -10.39
C TRP A 66 -7.97 5.85 -10.07
N SER A 67 -7.85 4.53 -10.11
CA SER A 67 -8.87 3.60 -9.64
C SER A 67 -8.56 3.17 -8.21
N LEU A 68 -9.54 3.33 -7.31
CA LEU A 68 -9.45 2.88 -5.93
C LEU A 68 -9.32 1.35 -5.90
N GLY A 69 -8.32 0.86 -5.16
CA GLY A 69 -8.14 -0.55 -4.87
C GLY A 69 -8.62 -0.91 -3.46
N ASP A 70 -7.90 -1.84 -2.85
CA ASP A 70 -8.29 -2.48 -1.60
C ASP A 70 -7.67 -1.78 -0.38
N GLU A 71 -8.35 -1.89 0.76
CA GLU A 71 -7.85 -1.44 2.05
C GLU A 71 -6.65 -2.29 2.49
N ILE A 72 -5.64 -1.62 3.02
CA ILE A 72 -4.40 -2.23 3.48
C ILE A 72 -4.43 -2.32 5.00
N HIS A 73 -4.18 -3.51 5.52
CA HIS A 73 -4.09 -3.77 6.95
C HIS A 73 -2.74 -4.40 7.31
N VAL A 74 -2.40 -4.32 8.59
CA VAL A 74 -1.23 -5.00 9.17
C VAL A 74 -1.68 -6.32 9.76
N LEU A 75 -1.07 -7.41 9.30
CA LEU A 75 -1.18 -8.74 9.90
C LEU A 75 0.08 -9.03 10.71
N GLU A 76 -0.06 -9.51 11.95
CA GLU A 76 1.07 -9.99 12.75
C GLU A 76 1.04 -11.52 12.86
N VAL A 77 2.13 -12.18 12.46
CA VAL A 77 2.34 -13.63 12.56
C VAL A 77 3.68 -13.87 13.22
N ASN A 78 3.71 -14.64 14.32
CA ASN A 78 4.94 -15.00 15.04
C ASN A 78 5.82 -13.79 15.45
N GLY A 79 5.21 -12.63 15.72
CA GLY A 79 5.91 -11.39 16.08
C GLY A 79 6.47 -10.61 14.90
N GLU A 80 6.24 -11.06 13.67
CA GLU A 80 6.55 -10.32 12.45
C GLU A 80 5.27 -9.72 11.84
N LYS A 81 5.35 -8.47 11.39
CA LYS A 81 4.24 -7.72 10.81
C LYS A 81 4.31 -7.73 9.30
N PHE A 82 3.17 -7.76 8.62
CA PHE A 82 2.98 -7.84 7.16
C PHE A 82 1.93 -6.84 6.70
N ILE A 83 2.14 -6.18 5.56
CA ILE A 83 1.11 -5.32 4.95
C ILE A 83 0.36 -6.08 3.87
N ARG A 84 -0.97 -6.14 4.00
CA ARG A 84 -1.81 -7.00 3.18
C ARG A 84 -3.13 -6.36 2.80
N THR A 85 -3.70 -6.82 1.69
CA THR A 85 -5.05 -6.46 1.20
C THR A 85 -6.04 -7.62 1.33
N ASP A 86 -5.55 -8.86 1.43
CA ASP A 86 -6.34 -10.07 1.61
C ASP A 86 -6.38 -10.53 3.07
N GLN A 87 -7.38 -11.34 3.44
CA GLN A 87 -7.51 -11.89 4.81
C GLN A 87 -6.69 -13.17 5.02
N SER A 88 -5.65 -13.38 4.22
CA SER A 88 -4.83 -14.58 4.30
C SER A 88 -3.79 -14.45 5.40
N ASN A 89 -3.54 -15.54 6.13
CA ASN A 89 -2.57 -15.59 7.24
C ASN A 89 -1.17 -16.03 6.78
N THR A 90 -0.74 -15.68 5.57
CA THR A 90 0.61 -16.05 5.10
C THR A 90 1.67 -15.04 5.56
N GLU A 91 2.89 -15.52 5.79
CA GLU A 91 4.03 -14.73 6.25
C GLU A 91 4.69 -13.94 5.12
N GLU A 92 3.89 -13.18 4.35
CA GLU A 92 4.32 -12.37 3.20
C GLU A 92 3.51 -11.07 3.08
N ASP A 93 4.12 -10.03 2.49
CA ASP A 93 3.37 -8.82 2.12
C ASP A 93 2.55 -9.09 0.85
N ASN A 94 1.30 -8.62 0.81
CA ASN A 94 0.43 -8.79 -0.35
C ASN A 94 -0.42 -7.53 -0.61
N LEU A 95 0.08 -6.66 -1.48
CA LEU A 95 -0.65 -5.47 -1.94
C LEU A 95 -1.32 -5.69 -3.31
N GLY A 96 -1.60 -6.95 -3.66
CA GLY A 96 -2.20 -7.32 -4.94
C GLY A 96 -1.27 -7.11 -6.13
N GLY A 97 -1.85 -6.81 -7.29
CA GLY A 97 -1.14 -6.66 -8.57
C GLY A 97 -0.54 -5.28 -8.83
N LEU A 98 -0.09 -4.57 -7.79
CA LEU A 98 0.51 -3.25 -7.97
C LEU A 98 1.79 -3.33 -8.81
N PRO A 99 2.06 -2.32 -9.68
CA PRO A 99 3.27 -2.28 -10.47
C PRO A 99 4.53 -2.15 -9.59
N THR A 100 5.65 -2.66 -10.10
CA THR A 100 6.97 -2.49 -9.49
C THR A 100 7.69 -1.22 -9.98
N PHE A 101 8.63 -0.69 -9.19
CA PHE A 101 9.43 0.49 -9.56
C PHE A 101 10.87 0.47 -9.03
#